data_AF-A0A976HKC6-F1
#
_entry.id   AF-A0A976HKC6-F1
#
_cell.length_a   1.000
_cell.length_b   1.000
_cell.length_c   1.000
_cell.angle_alpha   90.00
_cell.angle_beta   90.00
_cell.angle_gamma   90.00
#
_symmetry.space_group_name_H-M   'P 1'
#
loop_
_entity.id
_entity.type
_entity.pdbx_description
1 polymer ?
#
loop_
_entity_poly.entity_id
_entity_poly.type
_entity_poly.pdbx_seq_one_letter_code
_entity_poly.pdbx_strand_id
1 'polypeptide(L)'
;MKKNPHLKVAFILLISFLMGCADKTPKSVVLDRNYFVGSWELYSPVSPAVNIGLGITFLEDNTIQQPVFVSSKVPLIRPQWFFDAAQRQIIMANDNKKYYIVEYSQNQFVWQERADKYEGAYQRFNRK
;
A
#
# COMPACT_ATOMS: atom_id res chain seq x y z
N MET A 1 51.16 38.82 35.45
CA MET A 1 49.74 38.63 35.79
C MET A 1 49.32 37.21 35.41
N LYS A 2 49.07 36.34 36.40
CA LYS A 2 48.55 34.97 36.21
C LYS A 2 47.02 35.02 36.14
N LYS A 3 46.40 34.38 35.15
CA LYS A 3 44.94 34.15 35.11
C LYS A 3 44.68 32.66 35.35
N ASN A 4 43.97 32.36 36.43
CA ASN A 4 43.47 31.02 36.76
C ASN A 4 42.22 30.71 35.92
N PRO A 5 42.09 29.50 35.35
CA PRO A 5 40.83 29.00 34.82
C PRO A 5 40.04 28.29 35.93
N HIS A 6 38.77 27.97 35.67
CA HIS A 6 37.81 27.29 36.55
C HIS A 6 37.00 28.19 37.51
N LEU A 7 36.07 28.95 36.96
CA LEU A 7 34.83 29.25 37.68
C LEU A 7 33.69 29.63 36.71
N LYS A 8 33.20 28.67 35.92
CA LYS A 8 31.88 28.76 35.30
C LYS A 8 31.25 27.37 35.29
N VAL A 9 30.85 26.94 36.49
CA VAL A 9 29.86 25.88 36.67
C VAL A 9 28.50 26.47 36.32
N ALA A 10 27.80 25.79 35.41
CA ALA A 10 26.36 25.69 35.20
C ALA A 10 25.52 26.99 35.20
N PHE A 11 24.98 27.33 34.04
CA PHE A 11 23.60 27.84 33.94
C PHE A 11 23.07 27.62 32.52
N ILE A 12 21.91 26.91 32.41
CA ILE A 12 20.99 26.80 31.25
C ILE A 12 21.51 25.87 30.12
N LEU A 13 21.20 24.57 30.00
CA LEU A 13 19.93 23.80 30.00
C LEU A 13 18.82 24.41 29.12
N LEU A 14 18.34 23.61 28.14
CA LEU A 14 17.19 23.81 27.24
C LEU A 14 17.40 24.67 25.98
N ILE A 15 17.84 24.03 24.88
CA ILE A 15 17.09 24.08 23.61
C ILE A 15 17.00 22.64 23.11
N SER A 16 16.08 21.90 23.71
CA SER A 16 15.56 20.66 23.16
C SER A 16 14.55 21.00 22.07
N PHE A 17 14.40 20.10 21.10
CA PHE A 17 13.23 20.00 20.21
C PHE A 17 13.07 21.05 19.10
N LEU A 18 13.99 21.02 18.12
CA LEU A 18 13.58 21.13 16.71
C LEU A 18 14.10 19.91 15.93
N MET A 19 13.97 18.73 16.53
CA MET A 19 13.72 17.53 15.72
C MET A 19 12.30 17.73 15.21
N GLY A 20 12.20 18.41 14.05
CA GLY A 20 10.97 18.41 13.30
C GLY A 20 10.52 16.97 13.22
N CYS A 21 9.29 16.71 13.68
CA CYS A 21 8.56 15.57 13.18
C CYS A 21 8.63 15.69 11.65
N ALA A 22 9.59 15.00 11.03
CA ALA A 22 9.50 14.70 9.63
C ALA A 22 8.19 13.93 9.56
N ASP A 23 7.16 14.60 9.06
CA ASP A 23 5.87 14.00 8.81
C ASP A 23 6.18 12.67 8.13
N LYS A 24 5.88 11.58 8.83
CA LYS A 24 5.92 10.24 8.26
C LYS A 24 4.73 10.05 7.31
N THR A 25 4.24 11.12 6.69
CA THR A 25 3.45 10.99 5.48
C THR A 25 4.42 10.49 4.42
N PRO A 26 4.23 9.26 3.91
CA PRO A 26 4.98 8.84 2.74
C PRO A 26 4.76 9.94 1.70
N LYS A 27 5.84 10.58 1.22
CA LYS A 27 5.75 11.45 0.06
C LYS A 27 4.95 10.68 -0.98
N SER A 28 3.81 11.21 -1.39
CA SER A 28 2.93 10.52 -2.33
C SER A 28 3.68 10.41 -3.65
N VAL A 29 4.35 9.28 -3.85
CA VAL A 29 4.91 8.93 -5.15
C VAL A 29 3.72 8.52 -6.00
N VAL A 30 3.33 9.42 -6.89
CA VAL A 30 2.30 9.17 -7.90
C VAL A 30 2.72 7.93 -8.68
N LEU A 31 1.81 6.95 -8.75
CA LEU A 31 2.05 5.74 -9.53
C LEU A 31 1.85 6.03 -11.02
N ASP A 32 2.69 5.42 -11.87
CA ASP A 32 2.37 5.32 -13.28
C ASP A 32 1.21 4.34 -13.46
N ARG A 33 0.04 4.86 -13.87
CA ARG A 33 -1.16 4.05 -14.08
C ARG A 33 -0.98 3.02 -15.17
N ASN A 34 -0.25 3.37 -16.23
CA ASN A 34 -0.11 2.51 -17.41
C ASN A 34 0.61 1.21 -17.06
N TYR A 35 1.47 1.22 -16.06
CA TYR A 35 2.10 0.02 -15.53
C TYR A 35 1.06 -1.03 -15.07
N PHE A 36 -0.03 -0.59 -14.42
CA PHE A 36 -1.02 -1.49 -13.82
C PHE A 36 -2.08 -1.99 -14.82
N VAL A 37 -2.28 -1.32 -15.96
CA VAL A 37 -3.28 -1.72 -16.97
C VAL A 37 -3.09 -3.18 -17.40
N GLY A 38 -4.15 -3.96 -17.37
CA GLY A 38 -4.13 -5.40 -17.67
C GLY A 38 -4.46 -6.29 -16.47
N SER A 39 -4.29 -7.61 -16.66
CA SER A 39 -4.75 -8.62 -15.70
C SER A 39 -3.65 -9.06 -14.73
N TRP A 40 -4.07 -9.26 -13.49
CA TRP A 40 -3.22 -9.64 -12.36
C TRP A 40 -3.92 -10.71 -11.53
N GLU A 41 -3.14 -11.67 -11.05
CA GLU A 41 -3.66 -12.84 -10.34
C GLU A 41 -2.88 -13.07 -9.04
N LEU A 42 -3.63 -13.28 -7.96
CA LEU A 42 -3.14 -13.81 -6.70
C LEU A 42 -3.59 -15.27 -6.62
N TYR A 43 -2.65 -16.19 -6.48
CA TYR A 43 -2.93 -17.59 -6.19
C TYR A 43 -2.57 -17.90 -4.74
N SER A 44 -3.54 -18.43 -3.99
CA SER A 44 -3.30 -19.01 -2.67
C SER A 44 -3.58 -20.51 -2.75
N PRO A 45 -2.55 -21.38 -2.62
CA PRO A 45 -2.78 -22.80 -2.51
C PRO A 45 -3.47 -23.10 -1.18
N VAL A 46 -4.69 -23.65 -1.23
CA VAL A 46 -5.45 -24.03 -0.02
C VAL A 46 -5.23 -25.50 0.30
N SER A 47 -5.03 -26.34 -0.71
CA SER A 47 -4.62 -27.74 -0.59
C SER A 47 -3.90 -28.18 -1.87
N PRO A 48 -3.24 -29.36 -1.91
CA PRO A 48 -2.55 -29.85 -3.11
C PRO A 48 -3.42 -29.93 -4.37
N ALA A 49 -4.75 -29.98 -4.22
CA ALA A 49 -5.72 -30.10 -5.32
C ALA A 49 -6.61 -28.85 -5.51
N VAL A 50 -6.50 -27.83 -4.64
CA VAL A 50 -7.37 -26.64 -4.68
C VAL A 50 -6.55 -25.37 -4.54
N ASN A 51 -6.50 -24.60 -5.63
CA ASN A 51 -6.00 -23.24 -5.63
C ASN A 51 -7.19 -22.29 -5.63
N ILE A 52 -7.24 -21.36 -4.67
CA ILE A 52 -8.17 -20.23 -4.72
C ILE A 52 -7.40 -19.07 -5.35
N GLY A 53 -7.93 -18.59 -6.47
CA GLY A 53 -7.35 -17.49 -7.24
C GLY A 53 -8.23 -16.25 -7.14
N LEU A 54 -7.59 -15.09 -6.98
CA LEU A 54 -8.23 -13.81 -7.18
C LEU A 54 -7.63 -13.16 -8.43
N GLY A 55 -8.46 -12.94 -9.45
CA GLY A 55 -8.11 -12.15 -10.62
C GLY A 55 -8.63 -10.72 -10.49
N ILE A 56 -7.79 -9.74 -10.83
CA ILE A 56 -8.20 -8.36 -11.04
C ILE A 56 -7.66 -7.85 -12.37
N THR A 57 -8.37 -6.94 -13.02
CA THR A 57 -7.94 -6.30 -14.26
C THR A 57 -8.10 -4.80 -14.11
N PHE A 58 -7.00 -4.05 -14.23
CA PHE A 58 -7.05 -2.59 -14.28
C PHE A 58 -7.33 -2.15 -15.71
N LEU A 59 -8.32 -1.28 -15.85
CA LEU A 59 -8.71 -0.70 -17.13
C LEU A 59 -8.12 0.71 -17.27
N GLU A 60 -8.05 1.20 -18.51
CA GLU A 60 -7.50 2.52 -18.83
C GLU A 60 -8.33 3.67 -18.21
N ASP A 61 -9.61 3.41 -17.91
CA ASP A 61 -10.56 4.37 -17.35
C ASP A 61 -10.55 4.48 -15.82
N ASN A 62 -9.57 3.84 -15.14
CA ASN A 62 -9.44 3.72 -13.67
C ASN A 62 -10.37 2.73 -13.00
N THR A 63 -11.22 2.05 -13.73
CA THR A 63 -12.02 1.00 -13.14
C THR A 63 -11.19 -0.26 -13.02
N ILE A 64 -11.49 -1.05 -11.98
CA ILE A 64 -10.93 -2.39 -11.83
C ILE A 64 -12.08 -3.38 -11.97
N GLN A 65 -11.87 -4.38 -12.81
CA GLN A 65 -12.75 -5.54 -12.90
C GLN A 65 -12.17 -6.66 -12.05
N GLN A 66 -12.99 -7.20 -11.14
CA GLN A 66 -12.62 -8.34 -10.31
C GLN A 66 -13.46 -9.57 -10.69
N PRO A 67 -12.98 -10.45 -11.58
CA PRO A 67 -13.53 -11.78 -11.67
C PRO A 67 -13.04 -12.60 -10.44
N VAL A 68 -13.90 -12.79 -9.45
CA VAL A 68 -13.63 -13.77 -8.39
C VAL A 68 -13.78 -15.17 -8.99
N PHE A 69 -12.69 -15.90 -9.15
CA PHE A 69 -12.70 -17.30 -9.59
C PHE A 69 -12.61 -18.21 -8.37
N VAL A 70 -13.76 -18.62 -7.84
CA VAL A 70 -13.82 -19.82 -6.99
C VAL A 70 -14.04 -21.02 -7.90
N SER A 71 -13.35 -22.13 -7.68
CA SER A 71 -13.43 -23.35 -8.52
C SER A 71 -14.83 -24.00 -8.60
N SER A 72 -15.87 -23.37 -8.05
CA SER A 72 -17.27 -23.77 -8.17
C SER A 72 -18.19 -22.56 -8.39
N LYS A 73 -18.49 -22.29 -9.67
CA LYS A 73 -19.71 -21.68 -10.22
C LYS A 73 -20.63 -20.93 -9.24
N VAL A 74 -20.27 -19.71 -8.82
CA VAL A 74 -21.27 -18.71 -8.37
C VAL A 74 -20.83 -17.34 -8.89
N PRO A 75 -21.65 -16.63 -9.69
CA PRO A 75 -21.41 -15.23 -9.99
C PRO A 75 -21.62 -14.43 -8.70
N LEU A 76 -20.54 -14.10 -8.01
CA LEU A 76 -20.60 -13.13 -6.91
C LEU A 76 -20.86 -11.76 -7.51
N ILE A 77 -21.75 -10.99 -6.85
CA ILE A 77 -21.99 -9.56 -7.12
C ILE A 77 -20.64 -8.91 -7.45
N ARG A 78 -20.54 -8.19 -8.57
CA ARG A 78 -19.31 -7.50 -8.95
C ARG A 78 -19.27 -6.14 -8.23
N PRO A 79 -18.59 -6.00 -7.07
CA PRO A 79 -18.26 -4.68 -6.57
C PRO A 79 -17.61 -3.87 -7.69
N GLN A 80 -17.99 -2.60 -7.80
CA GLN A 80 -17.24 -1.65 -8.63
C GLN A 80 -15.99 -1.27 -7.85
N TRP A 81 -14.85 -1.27 -8.52
CA TRP A 81 -13.57 -0.91 -7.92
C TRP A 81 -12.95 0.22 -8.72
N PHE A 82 -12.26 1.13 -8.03
CA PHE A 82 -11.59 2.28 -8.62
C PHE A 82 -10.12 2.32 -8.23
N PHE A 83 -9.27 2.75 -9.16
CA PHE A 83 -7.84 2.96 -8.95
C PHE A 83 -7.49 4.44 -8.92
N ASP A 84 -7.04 4.92 -7.77
CA ASP A 84 -6.45 6.24 -7.60
C ASP A 84 -4.92 6.10 -7.54
N ALA A 85 -4.29 6.23 -8.71
CA ALA A 85 -2.84 6.18 -8.86
C ALA A 85 -2.11 7.34 -8.14
N ALA A 86 -2.77 8.49 -7.96
CA ALA A 86 -2.19 9.65 -7.30
C ALA A 86 -2.08 9.43 -5.78
N GLN A 87 -3.01 8.67 -5.21
CA GLN A 87 -3.00 8.30 -3.79
C GLN A 87 -2.54 6.86 -3.54
N ARG A 88 -2.16 6.12 -4.58
CA ARG A 88 -1.77 4.71 -4.53
C ARG A 88 -2.87 3.81 -3.95
N GLN A 89 -4.13 4.18 -4.18
CA GLN A 89 -5.31 3.57 -3.56
C GLN A 89 -6.14 2.77 -4.55
N ILE A 90 -6.70 1.68 -4.06
CA ILE A 90 -7.73 0.88 -4.72
C ILE A 90 -8.95 0.93 -3.81
N ILE A 91 -10.09 1.34 -4.35
CA ILE A 91 -11.29 1.66 -3.58
C ILE A 91 -12.42 0.74 -4.01
N MET A 92 -13.02 0.01 -3.07
CA MET A 92 -14.27 -0.71 -3.29
C MET A 92 -15.45 0.24 -3.15
N ALA A 93 -16.26 0.39 -4.19
CA ALA A 93 -17.37 1.33 -4.22
C ALA A 93 -18.47 1.03 -3.17
N ASN A 94 -18.73 -0.26 -2.91
CA ASN A 94 -19.88 -0.68 -2.11
C ASN A 94 -19.71 -0.48 -0.60
N ASP A 95 -18.49 -0.57 -0.08
CA ASP A 95 -18.19 -0.46 1.35
C ASP A 95 -17.10 0.59 1.65
N ASN A 96 -16.65 1.32 0.63
CA ASN A 96 -15.57 2.31 0.70
C ASN A 96 -14.28 1.77 1.33
N LYS A 97 -14.07 0.44 1.29
CA LYS A 97 -12.79 -0.13 1.72
C LYS A 97 -11.70 0.29 0.77
N LYS A 98 -10.54 0.55 1.36
CA LYS A 98 -9.36 1.06 0.66
C LYS A 98 -8.23 0.07 0.82
N TYR A 99 -7.54 -0.20 -0.28
CA TYR A 99 -6.29 -0.92 -0.32
C TYR A 99 -5.21 0.01 -0.86
N TYR A 100 -4.01 -0.10 -0.33
CA TYR A 100 -2.87 0.74 -0.67
C TYR A 100 -1.81 -0.10 -1.34
N ILE A 101 -1.36 0.34 -2.51
CA ILE A 101 -0.23 -0.28 -3.20
C ILE A 101 1.06 0.13 -2.49
N VAL A 102 1.73 -0.84 -1.88
CA VAL A 102 2.95 -0.63 -1.08
C VAL A 102 4.22 -0.99 -1.82
N GLU A 103 4.15 -1.98 -2.70
CA GLU A 103 5.27 -2.46 -3.50
C GLU A 103 4.79 -2.74 -4.92
N TYR A 104 5.64 -2.49 -5.91
CA TYR A 104 5.44 -2.95 -7.29
C TYR A 104 6.79 -3.06 -8.01
N SER A 105 6.88 -3.99 -8.95
CA SER A 105 8.04 -4.23 -9.82
C SER A 105 7.57 -4.96 -11.06
N GLN A 106 8.14 -4.75 -12.23
CA GLN A 106 7.79 -5.33 -13.55
C GLN A 106 6.56 -6.28 -13.65
N ASN A 107 6.57 -7.43 -12.96
CA ASN A 107 5.52 -8.47 -13.04
C ASN A 107 4.74 -8.72 -11.73
N GLN A 108 4.84 -7.84 -10.73
CA GLN A 108 4.11 -8.00 -9.47
C GLN A 108 3.76 -6.65 -8.83
N PHE A 109 2.72 -6.68 -7.99
CA PHE A 109 2.47 -5.63 -7.02
C PHE A 109 1.92 -6.22 -5.72
N VAL A 110 2.03 -5.46 -4.63
CA VAL A 110 1.51 -5.80 -3.32
C VAL A 110 0.57 -4.70 -2.86
N TRP A 111 -0.60 -5.10 -2.39
CA TRP A 111 -1.53 -4.19 -1.72
C TRP A 111 -1.71 -4.55 -0.23
N GLN A 112 -2.24 -3.61 0.54
CA GLN A 112 -2.62 -3.81 1.95
C GLN A 112 -3.84 -2.96 2.32
N GLU A 113 -4.68 -3.40 3.24
CA GLU A 113 -5.89 -2.66 3.66
C GLU A 113 -5.58 -1.41 4.51
N ARG A 114 -4.44 -1.35 5.20
CA ARG A 114 -4.03 -0.20 6.04
C ARG A 114 -2.62 0.28 5.71
N ALA A 115 -2.48 1.55 5.36
CA ALA A 115 -1.19 2.17 5.04
C ALA A 115 -0.28 2.38 6.27
N ASP A 116 -0.87 2.53 7.45
CA ASP A 116 -0.27 3.05 8.68
C ASP A 116 0.16 1.97 9.69
N LYS A 117 -0.30 0.73 9.50
CA LYS A 117 0.03 -0.40 10.37
C LYS A 117 0.57 -1.54 9.52
N TYR A 118 1.81 -1.93 9.78
CA TYR A 118 2.43 -3.15 9.24
C TYR A 118 1.76 -4.45 9.72
N GLU A 119 0.55 -4.37 10.31
CA GLU A 119 -0.24 -5.46 10.87
C GLU A 119 -1.36 -5.94 9.91
N GLY A 120 -1.49 -5.35 8.73
CA GLY A 120 -2.46 -5.78 7.72
C GLY A 120 -1.99 -7.02 6.94
N ALA A 121 -2.93 -7.87 6.51
CA ALA A 121 -2.60 -8.96 5.58
C ALA A 121 -2.20 -8.39 4.22
N TYR A 122 -0.97 -8.67 3.79
CA TYR A 122 -0.49 -8.33 2.45
C TYR A 122 -1.00 -9.35 1.45
N GLN A 123 -1.36 -8.88 0.26
CA GLN A 123 -1.63 -9.77 -0.87
C GLN A 123 -0.76 -9.35 -2.05
N ARG A 124 -0.11 -10.34 -2.66
CA ARG A 124 0.81 -10.17 -3.77
C ARG A 124 0.17 -10.70 -5.05
N PHE A 125 0.04 -9.83 -6.03
CA PHE A 125 -0.49 -10.17 -7.33
C PHE A 125 0.66 -10.26 -8.32
N ASN A 126 0.58 -11.24 -9.20
CA ASN A 126 1.49 -11.41 -10.32
C ASN A 126 0.78 -11.06 -11.61
N ARG A 127 1.53 -10.53 -12.57
CA ARG A 127 0.99 -10.27 -13.90
C ARG A 127 0.68 -11.60 -14.58
N LYS A 128 -0.47 -11.66 -15.27
CA LYS A 128 -0.88 -12.81 -16.08
C LYS A 128 -0.12 -12.86 -17.41
#